data_AF-A0AAX1RT82-F1
#
_entry.id   AF-A0AAX1RT82-F1
#
_cell.length_a   1.000
_cell.length_b   1.000
_cell.length_c   1.000
_cell.angle_alpha   90.00
_cell.angle_beta   90.00
_cell.angle_gamma   90.00
#
_symmetry.space_group_name_H-M   'P 1'
#
loop_
_entity.id
_entity.type
_entity.pdbx_description
1 polymer ?
#
loop_
_entity_poly.entity_id
_entity_poly.type
_entity_poly.pdbx_seq_one_letter_code
_entity_poly.pdbx_strand_id
1 'polypeptide(L)' 'LVVPTLTVGDKIVVTSLDNAGNQSGTTSITVEDQTSPEAPTADPVTSKTTVITGTGEAGSTVTVTFPEGKKGKVKKEGR' A
#
# COMPACT_ATOMS: atom_id res chain seq x y z
N LEU A 1 -1.78 -23.90 16.48
CA LEU A 1 -2.64 -23.31 15.43
C LEU A 1 -1.75 -23.01 14.24
N VAL A 2 -1.97 -23.65 13.10
CA VAL A 2 -1.29 -23.28 11.85
C VAL A 2 -2.24 -22.34 11.12
N VAL A 3 -1.81 -21.11 10.87
CA VAL A 3 -2.59 -20.14 10.10
C VAL A 3 -2.15 -20.29 8.63
N PRO A 4 -3.08 -20.51 7.68
CA PRO A 4 -2.72 -20.55 6.26
C PRO A 4 -2.20 -19.19 5.81
N THR A 5 -1.52 -19.16 4.67
CA THR A 5 -1.21 -17.89 4.00
C THR A 5 -2.52 -17.15 3.69
N LEU A 6 -2.60 -15.90 4.12
CA LEU A 6 -3.75 -15.03 3.91
C LEU A 6 -3.48 -14.09 2.74
N THR A 7 -4.55 -13.75 2.02
CA THR A 7 -4.56 -12.81 0.91
C THR A 7 -5.36 -11.56 1.28
N VAL A 8 -5.03 -10.43 0.65
CA VAL A 8 -5.77 -9.17 0.85
C VAL A 8 -7.25 -9.40 0.55
N GLY A 9 -8.10 -8.95 1.47
CA GLY A 9 -9.56 -9.13 1.39
C GLY A 9 -10.09 -10.39 2.07
N ASP A 10 -9.23 -11.32 2.52
CA ASP A 10 -9.66 -12.49 3.29
C ASP A 10 -10.37 -12.07 4.58
N LYS A 11 -11.40 -12.83 4.95
CA LYS A 11 -12.17 -12.61 6.18
C LYS A 11 -11.85 -13.68 7.22
N ILE A 12 -11.36 -13.24 8.36
CA ILE A 12 -11.11 -14.07 9.53
C ILE A 12 -12.29 -13.92 10.50
N VAL A 13 -12.86 -15.03 10.94
CA VAL A 13 -13.95 -15.05 11.92
C VAL A 13 -13.45 -15.66 13.22
N VAL A 14 -13.72 -14.99 14.33
CA VAL A 14 -13.30 -15.39 15.67
C VAL A 14 -14.52 -15.57 16.57
N THR A 15 -14.57 -16.67 17.30
CA THR A 15 -15.58 -17.02 18.31
C THR A 15 -14.89 -17.62 19.52
N SER A 16 -15.51 -17.52 20.69
CA SER A 16 -15.09 -18.22 21.91
C SER A 16 -16.19 -19.17 22.40
N LEU A 17 -15.79 -20.15 23.20
CA LEU A 17 -16.66 -21.10 23.87
C LEU A 17 -16.38 -21.02 25.37
N ASP A 18 -17.41 -21.00 26.22
CA ASP A 18 -17.23 -21.16 27.67
C ASP A 18 -17.13 -22.64 28.07
N ASN A 19 -16.88 -22.90 29.36
CA ASN A 19 -16.75 -24.26 29.90
C ASN A 19 -18.06 -25.07 29.85
N ALA A 20 -19.21 -24.40 29.78
CA ALA A 20 -20.51 -25.04 29.65
C ALA A 20 -20.89 -25.31 28.18
N GLY A 21 -20.07 -24.86 27.22
CA GLY A 21 -20.26 -25.07 25.79
C GLY A 21 -21.03 -23.95 25.09
N ASN A 22 -21.27 -22.81 25.73
CA ASN A 22 -21.95 -21.69 25.08
C ASN A 22 -20.99 -20.93 24.17
N GLN A 23 -21.36 -20.76 22.89
CA GLN A 23 -20.58 -20.03 21.92
C GLN A 23 -20.89 -18.52 21.95
N SER A 24 -19.86 -17.68 21.84
CA SER A 24 -20.02 -16.24 21.68
C SER A 24 -20.62 -15.85 20.33
N GLY A 25 -21.00 -14.58 20.18
CA GLY A 25 -21.14 -13.97 18.85
C GLY A 25 -19.81 -13.97 18.06
N THR A 26 -19.90 -13.68 16.77
CA THR A 26 -18.74 -13.66 15.86
C THR A 26 -18.13 -12.26 15.75
N THR A 27 -16.81 -12.18 15.79
CA THR A 27 -16.03 -10.99 15.37
C THR A 27 -15.37 -11.27 14.02
N SER A 28 -15.46 -10.33 13.08
CA SER A 28 -14.82 -10.45 11.76
C SER A 28 -13.68 -9.46 11.60
N ILE A 29 -12.58 -9.91 11.01
CA ILE A 29 -11.40 -9.11 10.65
C ILE A 29 -11.17 -9.31 9.15
N THR A 30 -10.96 -8.22 8.42
CA THR A 30 -10.58 -8.27 6.99
C THR A 30 -9.08 -8.05 6.89
N VAL A 31 -8.40 -8.85 6.06
CA VAL A 31 -6.97 -8.68 5.79
C VAL A 31 -6.79 -7.45 4.90
N GLU A 32 -6.13 -6.44 5.43
CA GLU A 32 -5.84 -5.19 4.72
C GLU A 32 -4.53 -5.30 3.93
N ASP A 33 -4.46 -4.57 2.82
CA ASP A 33 -3.19 -4.38 2.11
C ASP A 33 -2.33 -3.37 2.89
N GLN A 34 -1.16 -3.82 3.34
CA GLN A 34 -0.15 -2.97 4.00
C GLN A 34 1.17 -2.96 3.22
N THR A 35 1.14 -3.42 1.97
CA THR A 35 2.32 -3.43 1.11
C THR A 35 2.63 -2.00 0.71
N SER A 36 3.85 -1.54 1.00
CA SER A 36 4.29 -0.22 0.54
C SER A 36 4.50 -0.24 -0.97
N PRO A 37 4.22 0.86 -1.68
CA PRO A 37 4.53 0.95 -3.10
C PRO A 37 6.03 0.79 -3.37
N GLU A 38 6.36 0.31 -4.56
CA GLU A 38 7.76 0.28 -4.99
C GLU A 38 8.32 1.70 -5.16
N ALA A 39 9.59 1.90 -4.80
CA ALA A 39 10.23 3.19 -4.92
C ALA A 39 10.25 3.66 -6.39
N PRO A 40 9.92 4.95 -6.66
CA PRO A 40 9.98 5.46 -8.02
C PRO A 40 11.43 5.54 -8.52
N THR A 41 11.60 5.48 -9.83
CA THR A 41 12.89 5.73 -10.49
C THR A 41 12.86 7.09 -11.17
N ALA A 42 14.05 7.64 -11.45
CA ALA A 42 14.21 8.85 -12.24
C ALA A 42 15.37 8.67 -13.22
N ASP A 43 15.20 9.18 -14.43
CA ASP A 43 16.27 9.20 -15.43
C ASP A 43 17.36 10.22 -15.05
N PRO A 44 18.60 10.04 -15.52
CA PRO A 44 19.68 11.00 -15.27
C PRO A 44 19.33 12.42 -15.73
N VAL A 45 19.64 13.41 -14.88
CA VAL A 45 19.39 14.83 -15.15
C VAL A 45 20.70 15.61 -15.28
N THR A 46 20.66 16.73 -16.03
CA THR A 46 21.77 17.67 -16.20
C THR A 46 21.31 19.09 -15.92
N SER A 47 22.24 20.04 -15.90
CA SER A 47 21.92 21.48 -15.77
C SER A 47 21.07 22.05 -16.91
N LYS A 48 20.90 21.31 -18.01
CA LYS A 48 20.07 21.70 -19.15
C LYS A 48 18.71 20.98 -19.18
N THR A 49 18.45 20.08 -18.24
CA THR A 49 17.21 19.29 -18.20
C THR A 49 16.02 20.18 -17.88
N THR A 50 15.02 20.17 -18.76
CA THR A 50 13.76 20.93 -18.59
C THR A 50 12.56 20.04 -18.24
N VAL A 51 12.70 18.72 -18.39
CA VAL A 51 11.66 17.73 -18.10
C VAL A 51 12.31 16.58 -17.33
N ILE A 52 11.69 16.19 -16.21
CA ILE A 52 12.11 15.02 -15.43
C ILE A 52 11.22 13.84 -15.83
N THR A 53 11.84 12.72 -16.18
CA THR A 53 11.18 11.46 -16.53
C THR A 53 11.61 10.36 -15.55
N GLY A 54 10.79 9.32 -15.46
CA GLY A 54 10.97 8.22 -14.51
C GLY A 54 9.77 7.30 -14.48
N THR A 55 9.81 6.31 -13.59
CA THR A 55 8.70 5.38 -13.37
C THR A 55 8.20 5.45 -11.93
N GLY A 56 6.94 5.04 -11.75
CA GLY A 56 6.32 4.86 -10.45
C GLY A 56 5.15 3.89 -10.58
N GLU A 57 4.81 3.25 -9.48
CA GLU A 57 3.68 2.34 -9.40
C GLU A 57 2.36 3.08 -9.72
N ALA A 58 1.46 2.42 -10.45
CA ALA A 58 0.17 3.01 -10.79
C ALA A 58 -0.68 3.22 -9.52
N GLY A 59 -1.48 4.29 -9.47
CA GLY A 59 -2.28 4.66 -8.30
C GLY A 59 -1.47 5.34 -7.18
N SER A 60 -0.14 5.23 -7.19
CA SER A 60 0.73 5.93 -6.25
C SER A 60 0.96 7.39 -6.62
N THR A 61 1.32 8.20 -5.62
CA THR A 61 1.71 9.60 -5.80
C THR A 61 3.22 9.74 -5.77
N VAL A 62 3.82 10.15 -6.87
CA VAL A 62 5.24 10.51 -6.93
C VAL A 62 5.40 11.97 -6.53
N THR A 63 6.31 12.25 -5.61
CA THR A 63 6.69 13.62 -5.23
C THR A 63 8.13 13.88 -5.63
N VAL A 64 8.34 14.89 -6.49
CA VAL A 64 9.65 15.38 -6.87
C VAL A 64 9.99 16.57 -5.99
N THR A 65 11.14 16.55 -5.32
CA THR A 65 11.64 17.68 -4.52
C THR A 65 12.89 18.25 -5.19
N PHE A 66 12.83 19.52 -5.54
CA PHE A 66 13.92 20.28 -6.14
C PHE A 66 14.77 20.95 -5.04
N PRO A 67 15.97 21.45 -5.38
CA PRO A 67 16.73 22.33 -4.49
C PRO A 67 15.86 23.48 -3.96
N GLU A 68 16.19 23.97 -2.77
CA GLU A 68 15.40 24.99 -2.04
C GLU A 68 13.98 24.52 -1.64
N GLY A 69 13.68 23.23 -1.76
CA GLY A 69 12.46 22.61 -1.22
C GLY A 69 11.22 22.79 -2.09
N LYS A 70 11.34 23.31 -3.32
CA LYS A 70 10.23 23.35 -4.29
C LYS A 70 9.78 21.91 -4.60
N LYS A 71 8.48 21.67 -4.71
CA LYS A 71 7.92 20.32 -4.91
C LYS A 71 6.98 20.27 -6.10
N GLY A 72 7.08 19.18 -6.87
CA GLY A 72 6.08 18.76 -7.86
C GLY A 72 5.46 17.43 -7.43
N LYS A 73 4.19 17.21 -7.78
CA LYS A 73 3.51 15.93 -7.55
C LYS A 73 2.96 15.41 -8.86
N VAL A 74 3.13 14.11 -9.10
CA VAL A 74 2.54 13.40 -10.23
C VAL A 74 1.75 12.23 -9.67
N LYS A 75 0.48 12.16 -10.06
CA LYS A 75 -0.35 10.98 -9.83
C LYS A 75 -0.46 10.24 -11.14
N LYS A 76 -0.13 8.96 -11.15
CA LYS A 76 -0.43 8.09 -12.29
C LYS A 76 -1.76 7.42 -12.02
N GLU A 77 -2.86 8.03 -12.45
CA GLU A 77 -4.13 7.32 -12.51
C GLU A 77 -3.99 6.21 -13.57
N GLY A 78 -4.22 4.96 -13.15
CA GLY A 78 -4.32 3.85 -14.09
C GLY A 78 -5.43 4.16 -15.08
N ARG A 79 -5.16 3.98 -16.37
CA ARG A 79 -6.23 3.90 -17.37
C ARG A 79 -7.01 2.60 -17.19
#